data_AF-A0AB35NFG3-F1
#
_entry.id   AF-A0AB35NFG3-F1
#
_cell.length_a   1.000
_cell.length_b   1.000
_cell.length_c   1.000
_cell.angle_alpha   90.00
_cell.angle_beta   90.00
_cell.angle_gamma   90.00
#
_symmetry.space_group_name_H-M   'P 1'
#
loop_
_entity.id
_entity.type
_entity.pdbx_description
1 polymer ?
#
loop_
_entity_poly.entity_id
_entity_poly.type
_entity_poly.pdbx_seq_one_letter_code
_entity_poly.pdbx_strand_id
1 'polypeptide(L)'
;MPKLILTKLSQFLKKSRLAGFFVFVCLLGCQPSSPTTEQQLLAKAQTDAVAARTVAQQRLASNELEASLQWWRHAAKLGASDAFLHAIQLQQRLEGPLATAHWLQQQLVEQPQLTADLPSSILMELGLWPESLDNMSVAWQSPAGCRLTLQPVVTQAEGERSWHSLQQAWQADPQLATLPVCFKPLLRITSTALNCSEVTVARIHCDYQALSDAVLAGDFQQLLVIAGRGVASYNNGIVQLPAQANLALLRHEFLHIAGFLDEYALSAISARAVCRAGRVAPNLLIGNSPELVARYQQQYAIDNRTDLALTPVDTCRAVNMQAYRPIAALNPMRHLEAPLPPFYWQLLQQQLAQSEQLMPVQYYFAFLARQQQAWQHWQSYMQAAAAFGYPAAIAALEVEG
;
A
#
# COMPACT_ATOMS: atom_id res chain seq x y z
N MET A 1 -24.31 -25.74 -43.04
CA MET A 1 -24.63 -26.95 -43.83
C MET A 1 -23.66 -28.04 -43.43
N PRO A 2 -24.02 -29.33 -43.29
CA PRO A 2 -25.25 -30.04 -43.70
C PRO A 2 -26.18 -30.39 -42.51
N LYS A 3 -27.52 -30.23 -42.62
CA LYS A 3 -28.56 -31.16 -43.14
C LYS A 3 -28.61 -32.51 -42.39
N LEU A 4 -29.60 -32.73 -41.51
CA LEU A 4 -31.00 -33.13 -41.72
C LEU A 4 -31.16 -34.67 -41.64
N ILE A 5 -31.81 -35.21 -40.60
CA ILE A 5 -32.79 -36.30 -40.73
C ILE A 5 -33.88 -36.11 -39.67
N LEU A 6 -35.06 -35.75 -40.17
CA LEU A 6 -36.37 -35.87 -39.53
C LEU A 6 -36.86 -37.30 -39.74
N THR A 7 -37.42 -37.94 -38.71
CA THR A 7 -38.33 -39.08 -38.90
C THR A 7 -39.63 -38.81 -38.17
N LYS A 8 -40.67 -38.57 -38.99
CA LYS A 8 -42.08 -38.59 -38.63
C LYS A 8 -42.50 -40.02 -38.28
N LEU A 9 -43.36 -40.16 -37.27
CA LEU A 9 -44.35 -41.21 -37.23
C LEU A 9 -45.70 -40.59 -36.86
N SER A 10 -46.58 -40.61 -37.85
CA SER A 10 -47.97 -40.20 -37.79
C SER A 10 -48.87 -41.36 -37.38
N GLN A 11 -50.11 -40.98 -37.03
CA GLN A 11 -51.34 -41.79 -36.89
C GLN A 11 -51.69 -42.12 -35.42
N PHE A 12 -52.91 -41.98 -34.89
CA PHE A 12 -54.24 -41.97 -35.50
C PHE A 12 -55.21 -41.01 -34.76
N LEU A 13 -56.16 -40.49 -35.51
CA LEU A 13 -57.35 -39.75 -35.06
C LEU A 13 -58.31 -40.63 -34.24
N LYS A 14 -58.82 -40.09 -33.12
CA LYS A 14 -60.23 -40.27 -32.74
C LYS A 14 -60.80 -38.96 -32.23
N LYS A 15 -61.75 -38.41 -33.00
CA LYS A 15 -62.64 -37.33 -32.57
C LYS A 15 -63.53 -37.86 -31.45
N SER A 16 -63.53 -37.20 -30.29
CA SER A 16 -64.65 -37.24 -29.36
C SER A 16 -65.15 -35.82 -29.16
N ARG A 17 -66.35 -35.56 -29.68
CA ARG A 17 -67.15 -34.37 -29.38
C ARG A 17 -67.95 -34.72 -28.14
N LEU A 18 -67.67 -34.08 -27.01
CA LEU A 18 -68.57 -33.84 -25.85
C LEU A 18 -67.69 -33.54 -24.63
N ALA A 19 -67.61 -32.27 -24.25
CA ALA A 19 -67.43 -31.76 -22.89
C ALA A 19 -66.99 -30.28 -22.92
N GLY A 20 -67.69 -29.45 -23.70
CA GLY A 20 -67.75 -28.03 -23.40
C GLY A 20 -68.74 -27.84 -22.24
N PHE A 21 -68.29 -27.95 -20.99
CA PHE A 21 -68.95 -27.36 -19.81
C PHE A 21 -68.14 -27.41 -18.49
N PHE A 22 -66.86 -27.81 -18.48
CA PHE A 22 -66.07 -27.93 -17.24
C PHE A 22 -64.67 -27.28 -17.31
N VAL A 23 -64.56 -26.09 -17.91
CA VAL A 23 -63.30 -25.32 -17.91
C VAL A 23 -63.43 -23.96 -17.21
N PHE A 24 -64.61 -23.57 -16.72
CA PHE A 24 -64.82 -22.24 -16.11
C PHE A 24 -64.84 -22.19 -14.57
N VAL A 25 -64.45 -23.26 -13.87
CA VAL A 25 -64.48 -23.30 -12.39
C VAL A 25 -63.09 -23.43 -11.73
N CYS A 26 -62.01 -23.64 -12.50
CA CYS A 26 -60.65 -23.72 -11.94
C CYS A 26 -59.88 -22.39 -11.88
N LEU A 27 -60.52 -21.24 -12.12
CA LEU A 27 -59.88 -19.90 -12.09
C LEU A 27 -60.26 -19.03 -10.87
N LEU A 28 -60.92 -19.59 -9.84
CA LEU A 28 -61.36 -18.83 -8.64
C LEU A 28 -60.67 -19.29 -7.34
N GLY A 29 -59.38 -19.65 -7.42
CA GLY A 29 -58.65 -20.24 -6.29
C GLY A 29 -57.40 -19.50 -5.79
N CYS A 30 -56.96 -18.40 -6.42
CA CYS A 30 -55.86 -17.59 -5.91
C CYS A 30 -56.42 -16.33 -5.24
N GLN A 31 -56.98 -16.47 -4.04
CA GLN A 31 -57.13 -15.30 -3.17
C GLN A 31 -55.71 -14.83 -2.83
N PRO A 32 -55.36 -13.54 -3.04
CA PRO A 32 -54.06 -13.04 -2.63
C PRO A 32 -53.96 -13.20 -1.12
N SER A 33 -53.02 -14.05 -0.68
CA SER A 33 -52.70 -14.21 0.74
C SER A 33 -52.34 -12.84 1.31
N SER A 34 -52.95 -12.45 2.43
CA SER A 34 -52.61 -11.20 3.13
C SER A 34 -51.09 -11.11 3.32
N PRO A 35 -50.47 -9.95 3.05
CA PRO A 35 -49.02 -9.82 3.11
C PRO A 35 -48.53 -10.12 4.53
N THR A 36 -47.44 -10.88 4.63
CA THR A 36 -46.80 -11.20 5.92
C THR A 36 -46.30 -9.92 6.60
N THR A 37 -46.09 -9.97 7.92
CA THR A 37 -45.53 -8.83 8.68
C THR A 37 -44.21 -8.32 8.08
N GLU A 38 -43.38 -9.23 7.56
CA GLU A 38 -42.14 -8.88 6.86
C GLU A 38 -42.40 -8.21 5.51
N GLN A 39 -43.35 -8.71 4.70
CA GLN A 39 -43.72 -8.07 3.42
C GLN A 39 -44.29 -6.67 3.63
N GLN A 40 -45.08 -6.47 4.68
CA GLN A 40 -45.60 -5.16 5.05
C GLN A 40 -44.47 -4.21 5.46
N LEU A 41 -43.51 -4.68 6.26
CA LEU A 41 -42.34 -3.88 6.65
C LEU A 41 -41.48 -3.50 5.43
N LEU A 42 -41.21 -4.45 4.53
CA LEU A 42 -40.45 -4.20 3.30
C LEU A 42 -41.15 -3.22 2.36
N ALA A 43 -42.49 -3.29 2.25
CA ALA A 43 -43.26 -2.33 1.47
C ALA A 43 -43.19 -0.92 2.08
N LYS A 44 -43.34 -0.81 3.41
CA LYS A 44 -43.23 0.47 4.13
C LYS A 44 -41.81 1.06 4.02
N ALA A 45 -40.80 0.21 4.11
CA ALA A 45 -39.38 0.58 4.01
C ALA A 45 -38.99 1.23 2.68
N GLN A 46 -39.80 1.09 1.62
CA GLN A 46 -39.53 1.77 0.35
C GLN A 46 -39.60 3.30 0.46
N THR A 47 -40.44 3.84 1.35
CA THR A 47 -40.71 5.29 1.44
C THR A 47 -40.52 5.86 2.84
N ASP A 48 -40.43 5.02 3.87
CA ASP A 48 -40.33 5.43 5.27
C ASP A 48 -38.92 5.12 5.81
N ALA A 49 -38.21 6.16 6.24
CA ALA A 49 -36.83 6.06 6.70
C ALA A 49 -36.68 5.14 7.93
N VAL A 50 -37.64 5.16 8.85
CA VAL A 50 -37.61 4.36 10.09
C VAL A 50 -37.83 2.89 9.77
N ALA A 51 -38.77 2.58 8.86
CA ALA A 51 -38.99 1.22 8.38
C ALA A 51 -37.77 0.70 7.62
N ALA A 52 -37.17 1.50 6.73
CA ALA A 52 -35.94 1.14 6.01
C ALA A 52 -34.78 0.81 6.96
N ARG A 53 -34.57 1.66 7.97
CA ARG A 53 -33.60 1.41 9.04
C ARG A 53 -33.91 0.12 9.81
N THR A 54 -35.18 -0.13 10.12
CA THR A 54 -35.60 -1.36 10.84
C THR A 54 -35.27 -2.61 10.04
N VAL A 55 -35.52 -2.59 8.72
CA VAL A 55 -35.11 -3.68 7.83
C VAL A 55 -33.59 -3.83 7.82
N ALA A 56 -32.83 -2.73 7.72
CA ALA A 56 -31.37 -2.78 7.74
C ALA A 56 -30.83 -3.46 9.01
N GLN A 57 -31.41 -3.15 10.18
CA GLN A 57 -31.06 -3.75 11.46
C GLN A 57 -31.42 -5.24 11.53
N GLN A 58 -32.61 -5.63 11.03
CA GLN A 58 -33.01 -7.04 10.97
C GLN A 58 -32.07 -7.86 10.09
N ARG A 59 -31.71 -7.34 8.91
CA ARG A 59 -30.76 -7.98 8.00
C ARG A 59 -29.38 -8.10 8.64
N LEU A 60 -28.92 -7.07 9.35
CA LEU A 60 -27.65 -7.12 10.10
C LEU A 60 -27.68 -8.21 11.18
N ALA A 61 -28.76 -8.30 11.96
CA ALA A 61 -28.93 -9.29 13.01
C ALA A 61 -28.99 -10.73 12.46
N SER A 62 -29.53 -10.91 11.24
CA SER A 62 -29.52 -12.17 10.50
C SER A 62 -28.22 -12.45 9.76
N ASN A 63 -27.18 -11.62 9.91
CA ASN A 63 -25.90 -11.71 9.20
C ASN A 63 -26.03 -11.63 7.65
N GLU A 64 -27.10 -10.99 7.16
CA GLU A 64 -27.30 -10.64 5.74
C GLU A 64 -26.64 -9.29 5.46
N LEU A 65 -25.32 -9.24 5.49
CA LEU A 65 -24.55 -7.99 5.54
C LEU A 65 -24.72 -7.12 4.29
N GLU A 66 -24.72 -7.70 3.09
CA GLU A 66 -24.89 -6.96 1.83
C GLU A 66 -26.30 -6.37 1.72
N ALA A 67 -27.32 -7.15 2.11
CA ALA A 67 -28.70 -6.67 2.15
C ALA A 67 -28.85 -5.56 3.18
N SER A 68 -28.25 -5.72 4.37
CA SER A 68 -28.22 -4.68 5.40
C SER A 68 -27.58 -3.39 4.90
N LEU A 69 -26.43 -3.47 4.19
CA LEU A 69 -25.77 -2.31 3.61
C LEU A 69 -26.67 -1.58 2.60
N GLN A 70 -27.36 -2.31 1.72
CA GLN A 70 -28.30 -1.70 0.77
C GLN A 70 -29.42 -0.96 1.50
N TRP A 71 -29.99 -1.56 2.55
CA TRP A 71 -31.05 -0.93 3.33
C TRP A 71 -30.57 0.26 4.17
N TRP A 72 -29.34 0.23 4.70
CA TRP A 72 -28.75 1.40 5.36
C TRP A 72 -28.56 2.56 4.41
N ARG A 73 -28.04 2.31 3.20
CA ARG A 73 -27.92 3.35 2.16
C ARG A 73 -29.30 3.90 1.75
N HIS A 74 -30.31 3.04 1.65
CA HIS A 74 -31.68 3.46 1.33
C HIS A 74 -32.30 4.31 2.45
N ALA A 75 -32.16 3.88 3.70
CA ALA A 75 -32.64 4.63 4.86
C ALA A 75 -31.98 6.02 4.95
N ALA A 76 -30.69 6.12 4.64
CA ALA A 76 -29.98 7.40 4.58
C ALA A 76 -30.59 8.34 3.53
N LYS A 77 -30.86 7.84 2.32
CA LYS A 77 -31.53 8.62 1.25
C LYS A 77 -32.93 9.10 1.63
N LEU A 78 -33.63 8.33 2.47
CA LEU A 78 -34.94 8.70 3.02
C LEU A 78 -34.86 9.66 4.22
N GLY A 79 -33.66 10.03 4.68
CA GLY A 79 -33.45 11.01 5.76
C GLY A 79 -33.25 10.42 7.16
N ALA A 80 -32.94 9.13 7.30
CA ALA A 80 -32.50 8.57 8.60
C ALA A 80 -31.08 9.07 8.92
N SER A 81 -30.95 9.93 9.94
CA SER A 81 -29.72 10.67 10.24
C SER A 81 -28.51 9.80 10.63
N ASP A 82 -28.73 8.62 11.22
CA ASP A 82 -27.68 7.67 11.61
C ASP A 82 -27.33 6.65 10.52
N ALA A 83 -28.21 6.50 9.53
CA ALA A 83 -28.12 5.42 8.56
C ALA A 83 -26.90 5.53 7.64
N PHE A 84 -26.47 6.74 7.31
CA PHE A 84 -25.32 6.95 6.44
C PHE A 84 -24.01 6.53 7.12
N LEU A 85 -23.84 6.84 8.41
CA LEU A 85 -22.68 6.39 9.19
C LEU A 85 -22.65 4.87 9.32
N HIS A 86 -23.80 4.22 9.56
CA HIS A 86 -23.89 2.76 9.57
C HIS A 86 -23.55 2.14 8.21
N ALA A 87 -23.97 2.77 7.10
CA ALA A 87 -23.58 2.32 5.77
C ALA A 87 -22.06 2.39 5.57
N ILE A 88 -21.40 3.48 5.99
CA ILE A 88 -19.93 3.62 5.92
C ILE A 88 -19.23 2.49 6.70
N GLN A 89 -19.63 2.28 7.96
CA GLN A 89 -19.02 1.27 8.83
C GLN A 89 -19.18 -0.15 8.27
N LEU A 90 -20.38 -0.47 7.79
CA LEU A 90 -20.66 -1.80 7.25
C LEU A 90 -19.96 -2.02 5.91
N GLN A 91 -19.86 -0.98 5.07
CA GLN A 91 -19.10 -1.06 3.83
C GLN A 91 -17.61 -1.26 4.10
N GLN A 92 -17.01 -0.52 5.05
CA GLN A 92 -15.61 -0.72 5.42
C GLN A 92 -15.33 -2.14 5.89
N ARG A 93 -16.28 -2.76 6.61
CA ARG A 93 -16.18 -4.17 7.02
C ARG A 93 -16.23 -5.15 5.85
N LEU A 94 -17.07 -4.87 4.83
CA LEU A 94 -17.28 -5.76 3.68
C LEU A 94 -16.22 -5.59 2.59
N GLU A 95 -15.86 -4.36 2.29
CA GLU A 95 -15.08 -3.99 1.10
C GLU A 95 -13.69 -3.43 1.45
N GLY A 96 -13.46 -3.04 2.71
CA GLY A 96 -12.20 -2.44 3.18
C GLY A 96 -12.16 -0.91 3.08
N PRO A 97 -11.20 -0.26 3.78
CA PRO A 97 -11.09 1.19 3.84
C PRO A 97 -10.98 1.88 2.48
N LEU A 98 -10.09 1.41 1.58
CA LEU A 98 -9.88 2.06 0.30
C LEU A 98 -11.12 2.03 -0.61
N ALA A 99 -11.82 0.90 -0.68
CA ALA A 99 -13.06 0.78 -1.46
C ALA A 99 -14.16 1.71 -0.90
N THR A 100 -14.28 1.77 0.44
CA THR A 100 -15.19 2.71 1.10
C THR A 100 -14.80 4.17 0.84
N ALA A 101 -13.50 4.49 0.78
CA ALA A 101 -13.03 5.83 0.47
C ALA A 101 -13.40 6.26 -0.95
N HIS A 102 -13.22 5.39 -1.95
CA HIS A 102 -13.67 5.63 -3.34
C HIS A 102 -15.17 5.89 -3.41
N TRP A 103 -15.97 5.03 -2.78
CA TRP A 103 -17.42 5.21 -2.73
C TRP A 103 -17.82 6.52 -2.03
N LEU A 104 -17.22 6.82 -0.88
CA LEU A 104 -17.55 8.03 -0.12
C LEU A 104 -17.13 9.30 -0.86
N GLN A 105 -15.98 9.28 -1.55
CA GLN A 105 -15.55 10.39 -2.40
C GLN A 105 -16.56 10.69 -3.51
N GLN A 106 -17.14 9.66 -4.12
CA GLN A 106 -18.24 9.82 -5.08
C GLN A 106 -19.49 10.41 -4.42
N GLN A 107 -19.87 9.94 -3.22
CA GLN A 107 -21.05 10.45 -2.52
C GLN A 107 -20.92 11.90 -2.07
N LEU A 108 -19.71 12.37 -1.73
CA LEU A 108 -19.44 13.78 -1.40
C LEU A 108 -19.80 14.73 -2.56
N VAL A 109 -19.65 14.27 -3.81
CA VAL A 109 -19.99 15.04 -5.01
C VAL A 109 -21.46 14.87 -5.37
N GLU A 110 -21.98 13.64 -5.35
CA GLU A 110 -23.34 13.32 -5.83
C GLU A 110 -24.44 13.69 -4.84
N GLN A 111 -24.17 13.57 -3.54
CA GLN A 111 -25.16 13.72 -2.47
C GLN A 111 -24.61 14.56 -1.30
N PRO A 112 -24.22 15.83 -1.56
CA PRO A 112 -23.54 16.67 -0.57
C PRO A 112 -24.36 16.88 0.71
N GLN A 113 -25.69 16.82 0.64
CA GLN A 113 -26.55 16.95 1.82
C GLN A 113 -26.48 15.75 2.76
N LEU A 114 -26.26 14.52 2.24
CA LEU A 114 -26.09 13.35 3.10
C LEU A 114 -24.73 13.33 3.79
N THR A 115 -23.73 13.98 3.17
CA THR A 115 -22.36 13.98 3.66
C THR A 115 -22.00 15.22 4.47
N ALA A 116 -22.85 16.26 4.48
CA ALA A 116 -22.56 17.54 5.12
C ALA A 116 -22.26 17.42 6.62
N ASP A 117 -22.95 16.51 7.31
CA ASP A 117 -22.81 16.30 8.76
C ASP A 117 -21.81 15.21 9.12
N LEU A 118 -21.05 14.68 8.15
CA LEU A 118 -20.05 13.67 8.45
C LEU A 118 -18.93 14.24 9.33
N PRO A 119 -18.60 13.58 10.45
CA PRO A 119 -17.45 13.98 11.24
C PRO A 119 -16.17 13.90 10.40
N SER A 120 -15.33 14.94 10.49
CA SER A 120 -14.03 14.97 9.80
C SER A 120 -13.15 13.78 10.17
N SER A 121 -13.28 13.25 11.39
CA SER A 121 -12.59 12.03 11.81
C SER A 121 -12.90 10.83 10.91
N ILE A 122 -14.15 10.63 10.48
CA ILE A 122 -14.53 9.54 9.58
C ILE A 122 -13.88 9.72 8.20
N LEU A 123 -13.89 10.95 7.69
CA LEU A 123 -13.24 11.28 6.42
C LEU A 123 -11.73 11.01 6.51
N MET A 124 -11.07 11.45 7.58
CA MET A 124 -9.63 11.25 7.80
C MET A 124 -9.25 9.77 8.01
N GLU A 125 -10.08 8.98 8.71
CA GLU A 125 -9.85 7.53 8.85
C GLU A 125 -9.89 6.83 7.48
N LEU A 126 -10.73 7.30 6.56
CA LEU A 126 -10.79 6.78 5.19
C LEU A 126 -9.77 7.44 4.25
N GLY A 127 -9.08 8.50 4.70
CA GLY A 127 -8.07 9.18 3.90
C GLY A 127 -8.62 10.22 2.94
N LEU A 128 -9.77 10.80 3.28
CA LEU A 128 -10.36 11.94 2.61
C LEU A 128 -10.09 13.17 3.50
N TRP A 129 -9.05 13.93 3.16
CA TRP A 129 -8.57 15.03 3.99
C TRP A 129 -9.43 16.30 3.77
N PRO A 130 -9.99 16.91 4.83
CA PRO A 130 -10.61 18.24 4.75
C PRO A 130 -9.61 19.31 4.32
N GLU A 131 -10.06 20.30 3.53
CA GLU A 131 -9.22 21.41 3.04
C GLU A 131 -8.64 22.29 4.15
N SER A 132 -9.31 22.35 5.31
CA SER A 132 -8.97 23.23 6.44
C SER A 132 -8.02 22.61 7.47
N LEU A 133 -7.46 21.42 7.21
CA LEU A 133 -6.48 20.84 8.12
C LEU A 133 -5.16 21.61 8.04
N ASP A 134 -4.87 22.39 9.07
CA ASP A 134 -3.56 23.01 9.24
C ASP A 134 -2.48 21.93 9.23
N ASN A 135 -1.45 22.16 8.41
CA ASN A 135 -0.34 21.24 8.26
C ASN A 135 0.66 21.45 9.42
N MET A 136 0.23 21.21 10.66
CA MET A 136 1.05 21.32 11.87
C MET A 136 2.04 20.15 12.04
N SER A 137 2.53 19.58 10.94
CA SER A 137 3.55 18.54 11.02
C SER A 137 4.94 19.19 11.09
N VAL A 138 5.69 18.82 12.13
CA VAL A 138 7.01 19.40 12.39
C VAL A 138 8.07 18.54 11.71
N ALA A 139 8.90 19.18 10.88
CA ALA A 139 10.09 18.54 10.32
C ALA A 139 11.03 18.09 11.45
N TRP A 140 11.68 16.95 11.28
CA TRP A 140 12.76 16.54 12.17
C TRP A 140 14.11 16.76 11.52
N GLN A 141 15.00 17.46 12.23
CA GLN A 141 16.39 17.64 11.85
C GLN A 141 17.27 16.86 12.81
N SER A 142 18.16 16.03 12.27
CA SER A 142 19.14 15.33 13.08
C SER A 142 20.20 16.29 13.63
N PRO A 143 20.63 16.12 14.90
CA PRO A 143 21.78 16.82 15.45
C PRO A 143 23.08 16.58 14.68
N ALA A 144 23.18 15.48 13.92
CA ALA A 144 24.33 15.15 13.07
C ALA A 144 24.27 15.81 11.67
N GLY A 145 23.26 16.66 11.42
CA GLY A 145 23.00 17.29 10.13
C GLY A 145 22.11 16.45 9.20
N CYS A 146 21.78 17.00 8.03
CA CYS A 146 20.86 16.38 7.07
C CYS A 146 21.60 15.95 5.79
N ARG A 147 22.22 14.77 5.79
CA ARG A 147 22.82 14.17 4.58
C ARG A 147 21.80 13.39 3.76
N LEU A 148 20.91 12.69 4.44
CA LEU A 148 19.78 12.00 3.84
C LEU A 148 18.48 12.62 4.36
N THR A 149 17.56 12.94 3.47
CA THR A 149 16.28 13.57 3.77
C THR A 149 15.15 12.73 3.19
N LEU A 150 14.23 12.35 4.07
CA LEU A 150 13.04 11.55 3.76
C LEU A 150 11.81 12.47 3.80
N GLN A 151 10.88 12.27 2.88
CA GLN A 151 9.55 12.86 2.91
C GLN A 151 8.53 11.81 3.39
N PRO A 152 8.02 11.94 4.63
CA PRO A 152 6.93 11.09 5.11
C PRO A 152 5.64 11.41 4.35
N VAL A 153 4.93 10.36 3.93
CA VAL A 153 3.65 10.45 3.22
C VAL A 153 2.66 9.49 3.88
N VAL A 154 1.46 9.96 4.18
CA VAL A 154 0.36 9.14 4.70
C VAL A 154 -0.88 9.31 3.88
N THR A 155 -1.70 8.26 3.85
CA THR A 155 -3.00 8.30 3.16
C THR A 155 -4.19 8.40 4.08
N GLN A 156 -4.06 8.06 5.37
CA GLN A 156 -5.15 7.94 6.34
C GLN A 156 -4.69 8.36 7.74
N ALA A 157 -5.64 8.67 8.62
CA ALA A 157 -5.38 9.04 10.01
C ALA A 157 -4.60 7.96 10.78
N GLU A 158 -4.81 6.68 10.48
CA GLU A 158 -4.02 5.58 11.05
C GLU A 158 -2.53 5.69 10.68
N GLY A 159 -2.22 5.94 9.41
CA GLY A 159 -0.84 6.14 8.96
C GLY A 159 -0.19 7.35 9.62
N GLU A 160 -0.93 8.43 9.84
CA GLU A 160 -0.46 9.62 10.56
C GLU A 160 -0.11 9.31 12.02
N ARG A 161 -0.97 8.57 12.74
CA ARG A 161 -0.68 8.13 14.11
C ARG A 161 0.59 7.27 14.16
N SER A 162 0.73 6.34 13.22
CA SER A 162 1.93 5.50 13.12
C SER A 162 3.17 6.31 12.79
N TRP A 163 3.09 7.29 11.90
CA TRP A 163 4.20 8.21 11.63
C TRP A 163 4.67 8.92 12.90
N HIS A 164 3.76 9.49 13.70
CA HIS A 164 4.13 10.14 14.95
C HIS A 164 4.82 9.19 15.93
N SER A 165 4.31 7.96 16.07
CA SER A 165 4.94 6.94 16.91
C SER A 165 6.34 6.56 16.41
N LEU A 166 6.49 6.35 15.10
CA LEU A 166 7.76 6.02 14.47
C LEU A 166 8.79 7.14 14.61
N GLN A 167 8.38 8.39 14.39
CA GLN A 167 9.24 9.55 14.52
C GLN A 167 9.73 9.72 15.96
N GLN A 168 8.85 9.58 16.96
CA GLN A 168 9.24 9.60 18.37
C GLN A 168 10.18 8.45 18.73
N ALA A 169 9.89 7.24 18.26
CA ALA A 169 10.72 6.08 18.52
C ALA A 169 12.10 6.18 17.86
N TRP A 170 12.17 6.75 16.65
CA TRP A 170 13.44 7.05 15.97
C TRP A 170 14.29 8.05 16.76
N GLN A 171 13.67 9.11 17.27
CA GLN A 171 14.35 10.14 18.08
C GLN A 171 14.83 9.61 19.43
N ALA A 172 14.11 8.64 20.00
CA ALA A 172 14.48 8.01 21.27
C ALA A 172 15.53 6.90 21.11
N ASP A 173 15.72 6.36 19.90
CA ASP A 173 16.68 5.29 19.66
C ASP A 173 18.12 5.84 19.62
N PRO A 174 19.04 5.35 20.48
CA PRO A 174 20.37 5.91 20.63
C PRO A 174 21.27 5.72 19.41
N GLN A 175 20.98 4.75 18.54
CA GLN A 175 21.72 4.56 17.29
C GLN A 175 21.11 5.40 16.17
N LEU A 176 19.79 5.36 16.00
CA LEU A 176 19.11 6.01 14.88
C LEU A 176 19.07 7.55 15.00
N ALA A 177 18.89 8.08 16.21
CA ALA A 177 18.85 9.53 16.45
C ALA A 177 20.16 10.24 16.12
N THR A 178 21.28 9.50 16.04
CA THR A 178 22.61 10.04 15.72
C THR A 178 22.94 10.00 14.23
N LEU A 179 22.11 9.36 13.41
CA LEU A 179 22.33 9.30 11.96
C LEU A 179 22.06 10.68 11.34
N PRO A 180 22.79 11.08 10.28
CA PRO A 180 22.58 12.36 9.59
C PRO A 180 21.36 12.29 8.65
N VAL A 181 20.23 11.87 9.18
CA VAL A 181 18.97 11.65 8.49
C VAL A 181 17.97 12.71 8.96
N CYS A 182 17.15 13.24 8.06
CA CYS A 182 16.14 14.23 8.40
C CYS A 182 14.80 13.83 7.78
N PHE A 183 13.71 14.22 8.44
CA PHE A 183 12.35 14.01 7.94
C PHE A 183 11.71 15.36 7.65
N LYS A 184 11.23 15.55 6.42
CA LYS A 184 10.41 16.72 6.05
C LYS A 184 9.06 16.68 6.80
N PRO A 185 8.30 17.80 6.83
CA PRO A 185 6.93 17.82 7.32
C PRO A 185 6.10 16.72 6.64
N LEU A 186 5.20 16.09 7.39
CA LEU A 186 4.32 15.03 6.89
C LEU A 186 3.47 15.54 5.72
N LEU A 187 3.47 14.80 4.62
CA LEU A 187 2.59 15.02 3.48
C LEU A 187 1.37 14.11 3.60
N ARG A 188 0.17 14.70 3.53
CA ARG A 188 -1.09 13.97 3.49
C ARG A 188 -1.58 13.92 2.05
N ILE A 189 -1.80 12.71 1.54
CA ILE A 189 -2.35 12.48 0.20
C ILE A 189 -3.63 11.70 0.36
N THR A 190 -4.65 11.99 -0.45
CA THR A 190 -5.91 11.26 -0.34
C THR A 190 -5.69 9.78 -0.68
N SER A 191 -6.35 8.89 0.07
CA SER A 191 -6.21 7.44 -0.11
C SER A 191 -6.58 6.98 -1.51
N THR A 192 -7.59 7.61 -2.11
CA THR A 192 -8.06 7.31 -3.47
C THR A 192 -7.09 7.75 -4.56
N ALA A 193 -6.26 8.77 -4.31
CA ALA A 193 -5.24 9.23 -5.26
C ALA A 193 -4.00 8.31 -5.24
N LEU A 194 -3.49 7.97 -4.05
CA LEU A 194 -2.33 7.08 -3.93
C LEU A 194 -2.71 5.60 -4.13
N ASN A 195 -3.99 5.27 -3.92
CA ASN A 195 -4.63 3.99 -4.25
C ASN A 195 -3.82 2.75 -3.85
N CYS A 196 -3.29 2.76 -2.63
CA CYS A 196 -2.42 1.69 -2.14
C CYS A 196 -3.18 0.38 -1.88
N SER A 197 -2.64 -0.73 -2.36
CA SER A 197 -3.23 -2.07 -2.20
C SER A 197 -3.44 -2.45 -0.72
N GLU A 198 -4.48 -3.23 -0.47
CA GLU A 198 -4.84 -3.69 0.88
C GLU A 198 -4.73 -5.22 1.05
N VAL A 199 -3.81 -5.86 0.34
CA VAL A 199 -3.61 -7.31 0.34
C VAL A 199 -2.50 -7.71 1.32
N THR A 200 -2.86 -8.39 2.41
CA THR A 200 -1.97 -8.68 3.55
C THR A 200 -0.72 -9.52 3.21
N VAL A 201 -0.82 -10.41 2.23
CA VAL A 201 0.27 -11.36 1.88
C VAL A 201 1.17 -10.87 0.74
N ALA A 202 0.79 -9.81 0.05
CA ALA A 202 1.53 -9.27 -1.09
C ALA A 202 2.27 -7.99 -0.67
N ARG A 203 3.32 -7.64 -1.43
CA ARG A 203 3.94 -6.32 -1.28
C ARG A 203 2.93 -5.23 -1.59
N ILE A 204 2.96 -4.17 -0.80
CA ILE A 204 2.09 -3.02 -1.01
C ILE A 204 2.48 -2.35 -2.34
N HIS A 205 1.47 -2.08 -3.17
CA HIS A 205 1.62 -1.33 -4.41
C HIS A 205 0.73 -0.09 -4.37
N CYS A 206 1.25 1.05 -4.79
CA CYS A 206 0.54 2.33 -4.81
C CYS A 206 0.73 3.02 -6.17
N ASP A 207 -0.18 3.92 -6.51
CA ASP A 207 -0.02 4.83 -7.64
C ASP A 207 0.83 6.05 -7.26
N TYR A 208 2.14 5.91 -7.40
CA TYR A 208 3.08 6.98 -7.07
C TYR A 208 3.00 8.20 -7.99
N GLN A 209 2.26 8.16 -9.11
CA GLN A 209 2.09 9.35 -9.95
C GLN A 209 1.40 10.48 -9.19
N ALA A 210 0.56 10.16 -8.20
CA ALA A 210 -0.05 11.13 -7.31
C ALA A 210 0.97 11.96 -6.49
N LEU A 211 2.24 11.56 -6.46
CA LEU A 211 3.33 12.26 -5.77
C LEU A 211 4.23 13.07 -6.71
N SER A 212 3.92 13.13 -8.01
CA SER A 212 4.79 13.73 -9.02
C SER A 212 5.17 15.18 -8.71
N ASP A 213 4.19 16.01 -8.35
CA ASP A 213 4.40 17.42 -8.01
C ASP A 213 5.24 17.58 -6.74
N ALA A 214 4.95 16.76 -5.73
CA ALA A 214 5.71 16.76 -4.48
C ALA A 214 7.17 16.33 -4.68
N VAL A 215 7.42 15.37 -5.57
CA VAL A 215 8.78 14.91 -5.90
C VAL A 215 9.55 15.94 -6.73
N LEU A 216 8.89 16.66 -7.63
CA LEU A 216 9.52 17.74 -8.42
C LEU A 216 9.84 18.96 -7.57
N ALA A 217 8.93 19.38 -6.69
CA ALA A 217 9.10 20.56 -5.85
C ALA A 217 9.93 20.29 -4.58
N GLY A 218 10.08 19.01 -4.21
CA GLY A 218 10.61 18.60 -2.93
C GLY A 218 12.14 18.55 -2.87
N ASP A 219 12.69 19.05 -1.77
CA ASP A 219 14.11 18.94 -1.41
C ASP A 219 14.37 17.69 -0.54
N PHE A 220 14.05 16.50 -1.04
CA PHE A 220 14.27 15.23 -0.34
C PHE A 220 14.75 14.14 -1.31
N GLN A 221 15.49 13.16 -0.82
CA GLN A 221 15.99 12.07 -1.67
C GLN A 221 15.10 10.83 -1.65
N GLN A 222 14.32 10.63 -0.58
CA GLN A 222 13.62 9.37 -0.34
C GLN A 222 12.17 9.65 0.06
N LEU A 223 11.26 8.77 -0.36
CA LEU A 223 9.89 8.76 0.16
C LEU A 223 9.76 7.73 1.28
N LEU A 224 9.05 8.10 2.34
CA LEU A 224 8.59 7.16 3.37
C LEU A 224 7.06 7.15 3.34
N VAL A 225 6.49 6.16 2.65
CA VAL A 225 5.04 6.05 2.46
C VAL A 225 4.47 5.08 3.48
N ILE A 226 3.56 5.57 4.33
CA ILE A 226 2.86 4.78 5.35
C ILE A 226 1.39 4.70 4.93
N ALA A 227 1.07 3.65 4.18
CA ALA A 227 -0.23 3.48 3.53
C ALA A 227 -0.48 2.02 3.14
N GLY A 228 -1.76 1.65 3.03
CA GLY A 228 -2.18 0.33 2.58
C GLY A 228 -1.96 -0.77 3.62
N ARG A 229 -2.27 -2.01 3.20
CA ARG A 229 -2.11 -3.23 3.99
C ARG A 229 -1.37 -4.26 3.15
N GLY A 230 -0.33 -4.87 3.72
CA GLY A 230 0.52 -5.82 3.00
C GLY A 230 1.92 -5.88 3.59
N VAL A 231 2.82 -6.46 2.80
CA VAL A 231 4.23 -6.59 3.12
C VAL A 231 4.96 -5.29 2.75
N ALA A 232 5.76 -4.78 3.69
CA ALA A 232 6.61 -3.62 3.46
C ALA A 232 7.67 -3.89 2.39
N SER A 233 8.25 -2.81 1.86
CA SER A 233 9.37 -2.91 0.95
C SER A 233 10.08 -1.59 0.78
N TYR A 234 11.38 -1.67 0.52
CA TYR A 234 12.12 -0.61 -0.15
C TYR A 234 12.26 -0.91 -1.64
N ASN A 235 11.87 0.05 -2.47
CA ASN A 235 12.15 0.00 -3.90
C ASN A 235 12.30 1.41 -4.47
N ASN A 236 13.31 1.60 -5.30
CA ASN A 236 13.48 2.78 -6.12
C ASN A 236 13.40 4.14 -5.37
N GLY A 237 13.98 4.22 -4.18
CA GLY A 237 13.95 5.44 -3.37
C GLY A 237 12.69 5.61 -2.52
N ILE A 238 11.85 4.58 -2.44
CA ILE A 238 10.59 4.57 -1.70
C ILE A 238 10.65 3.46 -0.64
N VAL A 239 10.59 3.86 0.62
CA VAL A 239 10.26 2.97 1.73
C VAL A 239 8.75 2.92 1.88
N GLN A 240 8.14 1.77 1.60
CA GLN A 240 6.72 1.52 1.74
C GLN A 240 6.46 0.72 3.02
N LEU A 241 5.66 1.27 3.91
CA LEU A 241 5.24 0.66 5.17
C LEU A 241 3.71 0.50 5.22
N PRO A 242 3.20 -0.57 5.85
CA PRO A 242 1.78 -0.66 6.18
C PRO A 242 1.39 0.40 7.22
N ALA A 243 0.10 0.73 7.29
CA ALA A 243 -0.43 1.77 8.19
C ALA A 243 -0.11 1.54 9.68
N GLN A 244 0.14 0.30 10.11
CA GLN A 244 0.43 -0.09 11.50
C GLN A 244 1.91 -0.48 11.74
N ALA A 245 2.83 0.05 10.95
CA ALA A 245 4.25 -0.29 11.05
C ALA A 245 4.88 0.14 12.38
N ASN A 246 5.88 -0.62 12.84
CA ASN A 246 6.65 -0.35 14.04
C ASN A 246 8.12 0.02 13.71
N LEU A 247 8.88 0.46 14.72
CA LEU A 247 10.27 0.91 14.52
C LEU A 247 11.17 -0.19 13.96
N ALA A 248 10.97 -1.45 14.36
CA ALA A 248 11.79 -2.57 13.86
C ALA A 248 11.63 -2.74 12.34
N LEU A 249 10.40 -2.63 11.84
CA LEU A 249 10.10 -2.67 10.41
C LEU A 249 10.66 -1.47 9.67
N LEU A 250 10.46 -0.24 10.19
CA LEU A 250 11.07 0.96 9.60
C LEU A 250 12.60 0.83 9.53
N ARG A 251 13.24 0.36 10.60
CA ARG A 251 14.70 0.17 10.64
C ARG A 251 15.19 -0.82 9.59
N HIS A 252 14.48 -1.94 9.41
CA HIS A 252 14.81 -2.94 8.39
C HIS A 252 14.73 -2.33 6.99
N GLU A 253 13.60 -1.71 6.64
CA GLU A 253 13.43 -1.11 5.31
C GLU A 253 14.37 0.08 5.08
N PHE A 254 14.69 0.83 6.13
CA PHE A 254 15.65 1.93 6.07
C PHE A 254 17.07 1.45 5.73
N LEU A 255 17.50 0.28 6.23
CA LEU A 255 18.80 -0.28 5.90
C LEU A 255 18.94 -0.56 4.39
N HIS A 256 17.85 -0.90 3.71
CA HIS A 256 17.86 -1.07 2.26
C HIS A 256 18.15 0.22 1.49
N ILE A 257 17.82 1.40 2.03
CA ILE A 257 18.22 2.69 1.44
C ILE A 257 19.75 2.73 1.32
N ALA A 258 20.45 2.30 2.38
CA ALA A 258 21.90 2.23 2.44
C ALA A 258 22.49 1.01 1.71
N GLY A 259 21.70 0.30 0.90
CA GLY A 259 22.15 -0.81 0.07
C GLY A 259 22.31 -2.15 0.79
N PHE A 260 21.86 -2.27 2.05
CA PHE A 260 21.81 -3.55 2.73
C PHE A 260 20.83 -4.48 2.02
N LEU A 261 21.11 -5.77 2.04
CA LEU A 261 20.30 -6.81 1.42
C LEU A 261 19.73 -7.75 2.48
N ASP A 262 18.56 -8.32 2.22
CA ASP A 262 18.00 -9.35 3.09
C ASP A 262 18.93 -10.55 3.23
N GLU A 263 19.03 -11.09 4.43
CA GLU A 263 19.82 -12.29 4.74
C GLU A 263 18.99 -13.58 4.67
N TYR A 264 17.66 -13.47 4.61
CA TYR A 264 16.77 -14.60 4.35
C TYR A 264 16.69 -14.91 2.85
N ALA A 265 16.12 -16.07 2.51
CA ALA A 265 16.02 -16.50 1.11
C ALA A 265 15.16 -15.54 0.29
N LEU A 266 15.78 -14.90 -0.71
CA LEU A 266 15.06 -14.07 -1.66
C LEU A 266 14.26 -14.93 -2.65
N SER A 267 13.19 -14.34 -3.21
CA SER A 267 12.52 -14.91 -4.39
C SER A 267 13.52 -15.07 -5.55
N ALA A 268 13.26 -16.00 -6.47
CA ALA A 268 14.14 -16.22 -7.62
C ALA A 268 14.35 -14.95 -8.47
N ILE A 269 13.31 -14.11 -8.60
CA ILE A 269 13.39 -12.85 -9.36
C ILE A 269 14.30 -11.85 -8.64
N SER A 270 14.07 -11.62 -7.35
CA SER A 270 14.89 -10.72 -6.53
C SER A 270 16.34 -11.20 -6.45
N ALA A 271 16.55 -12.50 -6.25
CA ALA A 271 17.88 -13.11 -6.22
C ALA A 271 18.62 -12.91 -7.55
N ARG A 272 17.98 -13.10 -8.72
CA ARG A 272 18.64 -12.85 -10.02
C ARG A 272 19.03 -11.39 -10.22
N ALA A 273 18.25 -10.45 -9.69
CA ALA A 273 18.55 -9.03 -9.81
C ALA A 273 19.80 -8.65 -8.99
N VAL A 274 19.95 -9.22 -7.79
CA VAL A 274 21.00 -8.79 -6.86
C VAL A 274 22.21 -9.72 -6.79
N CYS A 275 22.02 -11.03 -6.94
CA CYS A 275 23.06 -12.02 -6.73
C CYS A 275 23.95 -12.19 -7.97
N ARG A 276 25.18 -11.67 -7.87
CA ARG A 276 26.23 -11.81 -8.87
C ARG A 276 27.52 -12.24 -8.17
N ALA A 277 28.26 -13.15 -8.79
CA ALA A 277 29.52 -13.65 -8.24
C ALA A 277 30.47 -12.48 -7.95
N GLY A 278 31.04 -12.48 -6.74
CA GLY A 278 31.94 -11.42 -6.32
C GLY A 278 31.26 -10.07 -6.09
N ARG A 279 29.93 -9.98 -5.94
CA ARG A 279 29.29 -8.75 -5.48
C ARG A 279 29.60 -8.50 -4.00
N VAL A 280 29.79 -7.23 -3.65
CA VAL A 280 29.85 -6.72 -2.28
C VAL A 280 28.66 -5.78 -2.06
N ALA A 281 27.93 -6.01 -0.97
CA ALA A 281 26.98 -5.09 -0.37
C ALA A 281 27.43 -4.82 1.08
N PRO A 282 26.91 -3.80 1.77
CA PRO A 282 27.33 -3.50 3.14
C PRO A 282 27.29 -4.71 4.05
N ASN A 283 26.19 -5.45 4.07
CA ASN A 283 26.06 -6.61 4.94
C ASN A 283 26.34 -7.96 4.27
N LEU A 284 26.72 -8.01 2.99
CA LEU A 284 26.88 -9.29 2.27
C LEU A 284 28.04 -9.32 1.27
N LEU A 285 28.70 -10.47 1.23
CA LEU A 285 29.67 -10.88 0.22
C LEU A 285 29.11 -12.08 -0.54
N ILE A 286 29.07 -12.05 -1.86
CA ILE A 286 28.61 -13.19 -2.68
C ILE A 286 29.83 -14.00 -3.13
N GLY A 287 30.12 -15.05 -2.36
CA GLY A 287 31.39 -15.78 -2.36
C GLY A 287 32.26 -15.45 -1.15
N ASN A 288 33.38 -16.14 -1.00
CA ASN A 288 34.30 -16.00 0.13
C ASN A 288 35.79 -16.09 -0.27
N SER A 289 36.15 -15.74 -1.51
CA SER A 289 37.56 -15.78 -1.90
C SER A 289 38.38 -14.75 -1.12
N PRO A 290 39.67 -15.00 -0.86
CA PRO A 290 40.54 -14.05 -0.15
C PRO A 290 40.55 -12.65 -0.77
N GLU A 291 40.50 -12.54 -2.10
CA GLU A 291 40.49 -11.28 -2.84
C GLU A 291 39.18 -10.51 -2.61
N LEU A 292 38.06 -11.22 -2.56
CA LEU A 292 36.75 -10.64 -2.27
C LEU A 292 36.69 -10.09 -0.84
N VAL A 293 37.26 -10.82 0.12
CA VAL A 293 37.36 -10.38 1.53
C VAL A 293 38.28 -9.17 1.65
N ALA A 294 39.45 -9.20 1.02
CA ALA A 294 40.38 -8.07 1.04
C ALA A 294 39.76 -6.81 0.43
N ARG A 295 39.01 -6.94 -0.67
CA ARG A 295 38.28 -5.82 -1.27
C ARG A 295 37.17 -5.29 -0.36
N TYR A 296 36.44 -6.16 0.32
CA TYR A 296 35.43 -5.75 1.29
C TYR A 296 36.07 -4.96 2.46
N GLN A 297 37.17 -5.47 3.02
CA GLN A 297 37.93 -4.79 4.08
C GLN A 297 38.43 -3.42 3.62
N GLN A 298 38.97 -3.34 2.40
CA GLN A 298 39.43 -2.08 1.81
C GLN A 298 38.27 -1.09 1.62
N GLN A 299 37.14 -1.54 1.06
CA GLN A 299 35.98 -0.68 0.76
C GLN A 299 35.38 -0.04 2.02
N TYR A 300 35.31 -0.78 3.12
CA TYR A 300 34.71 -0.32 4.38
C TYR A 300 35.75 0.11 5.43
N ALA A 301 37.01 0.25 5.01
CA ALA A 301 38.14 0.63 5.86
C ALA A 301 38.22 -0.17 7.18
N ILE A 302 37.98 -1.48 7.10
CA ILE A 302 38.00 -2.38 8.25
C ILE A 302 39.46 -2.68 8.57
N ASP A 303 39.88 -2.47 9.82
CA ASP A 303 41.24 -2.81 10.27
C ASP A 303 41.51 -4.29 9.92
N ASN A 304 42.63 -4.56 9.27
CA ASN A 304 43.08 -5.91 8.90
C ASN A 304 43.23 -6.85 10.11
N ARG A 305 43.26 -6.32 11.34
CA ARG A 305 43.23 -7.08 12.61
C ARG A 305 41.83 -7.44 13.09
N THR A 306 40.79 -6.95 12.42
CA THR A 306 39.39 -7.29 12.72
C THR A 306 39.05 -8.60 12.04
N ASP A 307 38.88 -9.67 12.83
CA ASP A 307 38.43 -10.95 12.32
C ASP A 307 36.98 -10.84 11.83
N LEU A 308 36.79 -10.90 10.52
CA LEU A 308 35.48 -11.00 9.90
C LEU A 308 34.93 -12.41 10.08
N ALA A 309 33.78 -12.53 10.73
CA ALA A 309 33.09 -13.80 10.89
C ALA A 309 32.15 -14.03 9.70
N LEU A 310 32.70 -14.54 8.59
CA LEU A 310 31.92 -14.88 7.40
C LEU A 310 30.91 -16.00 7.71
N THR A 311 29.66 -15.60 7.91
CA THR A 311 28.57 -16.51 8.27
C THR A 311 27.68 -16.73 7.04
N PRO A 312 27.44 -17.98 6.61
CA PRO A 312 26.60 -18.26 5.44
C PRO A 312 25.15 -17.83 5.71
N VAL A 313 24.53 -17.23 4.68
CA VAL A 313 23.13 -16.80 4.69
C VAL A 313 22.40 -17.25 3.42
N ASP A 314 21.08 -17.10 3.42
CA ASP A 314 20.21 -17.72 2.43
C ASP A 314 19.83 -16.79 1.27
N THR A 315 20.25 -15.52 1.29
CA THR A 315 19.94 -14.48 0.31
C THR A 315 19.92 -14.98 -1.14
N CYS A 316 20.95 -15.71 -1.55
CA CYS A 316 21.15 -16.14 -2.93
C CYS A 316 20.84 -17.61 -3.19
N ARG A 317 20.18 -18.30 -2.24
CA ARG A 317 19.84 -19.73 -2.33
C ARG A 317 19.06 -20.06 -3.61
N ALA A 318 18.11 -19.21 -4.00
CA ALA A 318 17.24 -19.44 -5.17
C ALA A 318 17.97 -19.43 -6.52
N VAL A 319 19.22 -18.95 -6.58
CA VAL A 319 20.07 -18.95 -7.77
C VAL A 319 21.35 -19.77 -7.60
N ASN A 320 21.37 -20.67 -6.61
CA ASN A 320 22.49 -21.58 -6.32
C ASN A 320 23.83 -20.84 -6.10
N MET A 321 23.79 -19.68 -5.46
CA MET A 321 24.98 -18.94 -5.03
C MET A 321 25.01 -18.82 -3.51
N GLN A 322 26.21 -18.88 -2.93
CA GLN A 322 26.40 -18.68 -1.50
C GLN A 322 26.70 -17.21 -1.20
N ALA A 323 25.91 -16.62 -0.30
CA ALA A 323 26.19 -15.31 0.27
C ALA A 323 26.67 -15.47 1.72
N TYR A 324 27.55 -14.57 2.16
CA TYR A 324 28.09 -14.53 3.51
C TYR A 324 27.85 -13.15 4.08
N ARG A 325 27.36 -13.10 5.31
CA ARG A 325 27.39 -11.87 6.11
C ARG A 325 28.71 -11.77 6.86
N PRO A 326 29.23 -10.57 7.13
CA PRO A 326 30.54 -10.35 7.73
C PRO A 326 30.59 -10.52 9.26
N ILE A 327 29.45 -10.85 9.90
CA ILE A 327 29.32 -11.00 11.36
C ILE A 327 28.52 -12.25 11.74
N ALA A 328 28.81 -12.82 12.91
CA ALA A 328 28.03 -13.95 13.44
C ALA A 328 26.71 -13.52 14.11
N ALA A 329 26.60 -12.27 14.56
CA ALA A 329 25.48 -11.79 15.38
C ALA A 329 24.13 -11.82 14.65
N LEU A 330 23.07 -12.02 15.44
CA LEU A 330 21.68 -11.80 15.01
C LEU A 330 21.50 -10.33 14.61
N ASN A 331 20.72 -10.05 13.57
CA ASN A 331 20.59 -8.71 13.03
C ASN A 331 19.24 -8.50 12.28
N PRO A 332 18.85 -7.22 12.04
CA PRO A 332 17.56 -6.87 11.44
C PRO A 332 17.36 -7.39 10.01
N MET A 333 18.43 -7.63 9.25
CA MET A 333 18.33 -8.10 7.86
C MET A 333 18.00 -9.59 7.77
N ARG A 334 18.10 -10.33 8.88
CA ARG A 334 17.65 -11.73 8.98
C ARG A 334 16.40 -11.90 9.83
N HIS A 335 16.34 -11.17 10.94
CA HIS A 335 15.24 -11.23 11.91
C HIS A 335 14.84 -9.81 12.29
N LEU A 336 13.66 -9.39 11.86
CA LEU A 336 13.15 -8.01 11.93
C LEU A 336 13.39 -7.32 13.29
N GLU A 337 13.06 -8.02 14.37
CA GLU A 337 13.08 -7.48 15.75
C GLU A 337 14.48 -7.49 16.39
N ALA A 338 15.47 -8.13 15.76
CA ALA A 338 16.82 -8.20 16.29
C ALA A 338 17.45 -6.80 16.41
N PRO A 339 18.31 -6.56 17.41
CA PRO A 339 19.00 -5.27 17.56
C PRO A 339 19.94 -5.01 16.39
N LEU A 340 20.20 -3.74 16.08
CA LEU A 340 21.17 -3.33 15.05
C LEU A 340 22.60 -3.51 15.59
N PRO A 341 23.40 -4.43 15.04
CA PRO A 341 24.76 -4.65 15.54
C PRO A 341 25.62 -3.40 15.33
N PRO A 342 26.57 -3.10 16.25
CA PRO A 342 27.48 -1.96 16.11
C PRO A 342 28.20 -1.92 14.76
N PHE A 343 28.58 -3.09 14.25
CA PHE A 343 29.22 -3.20 12.93
C PHE A 343 28.30 -2.74 11.79
N TYR A 344 27.02 -3.15 11.78
CA TYR A 344 26.08 -2.70 10.75
C TYR A 344 25.74 -1.22 10.88
N TRP A 345 25.68 -0.71 12.11
CA TRP A 345 25.53 0.73 12.34
C TRP A 345 26.73 1.53 11.78
N GLN A 346 27.97 1.06 11.97
CA GLN A 346 29.15 1.69 11.36
C GLN A 346 29.07 1.69 9.82
N LEU A 347 28.71 0.56 9.22
CA LEU A 347 28.55 0.46 7.77
C LEU A 347 27.45 1.40 7.26
N LEU A 348 26.33 1.48 7.98
CA LEU A 348 25.24 2.40 7.68
C LEU A 348 25.72 3.86 7.70
N GLN A 349 26.48 4.26 8.72
CA GLN A 349 27.06 5.60 8.78
C GLN A 349 27.98 5.90 7.59
N GLN A 350 28.81 4.93 7.18
CA GLN A 350 29.67 5.10 6.01
C GLN A 350 28.87 5.26 4.71
N GLN A 351 27.77 4.50 4.54
CA GLN A 351 26.89 4.65 3.38
C GLN A 351 26.18 6.01 3.38
N LEU A 352 25.70 6.49 4.54
CA LEU A 352 25.07 7.80 4.66
C LEU A 352 26.04 8.96 4.50
N ALA A 353 27.34 8.75 4.73
CA ALA A 353 28.36 9.74 4.43
C ALA A 353 28.53 10.00 2.92
N GLN A 354 28.14 9.01 2.10
CA GLN A 354 28.12 9.05 0.63
C GLN A 354 26.67 9.07 0.11
N SER A 355 25.82 9.90 0.72
CA SER A 355 24.38 9.96 0.42
C SER A 355 24.08 10.26 -1.05
N GLU A 356 25.00 10.94 -1.75
CA GLU A 356 24.94 11.20 -3.20
C GLU A 356 25.00 9.92 -4.05
N GLN A 357 25.49 8.80 -3.51
CA GLN A 357 25.48 7.51 -4.20
C GLN A 357 24.17 6.75 -4.01
N LEU A 358 23.33 7.18 -3.06
CA LEU A 358 22.04 6.56 -2.79
C LEU A 358 21.03 7.08 -3.81
N MET A 359 20.36 6.17 -4.51
CA MET A 359 19.47 6.55 -5.60
C MET A 359 18.31 7.42 -5.08
N PRO A 360 18.20 8.69 -5.51
CA PRO A 360 17.10 9.54 -5.10
C PRO A 360 15.82 9.15 -5.86
N VAL A 361 14.67 9.31 -5.22
CA VAL A 361 13.36 8.96 -5.78
C VAL A 361 13.05 9.70 -7.09
N GLN A 362 13.59 10.90 -7.27
CA GLN A 362 13.51 11.67 -8.52
C GLN A 362 14.03 10.86 -9.71
N TYR A 363 15.10 10.08 -9.53
CA TYR A 363 15.64 9.24 -10.61
C TYR A 363 14.65 8.14 -11.04
N TYR A 364 13.87 7.61 -10.11
CA TYR A 364 12.79 6.68 -10.43
C TYR A 364 11.64 7.36 -11.17
N PHE A 365 11.25 8.57 -10.75
CA PHE A 365 10.23 9.34 -11.45
C PHE A 365 10.69 9.75 -12.86
N ALA A 366 11.98 10.02 -13.06
CA ALA A 366 12.54 10.18 -14.40
C ALA A 366 12.33 8.90 -15.23
N PHE A 367 12.64 7.73 -14.68
CA PHE A 367 12.39 6.46 -15.37
C PHE A 367 10.92 6.26 -15.76
N LEU A 368 9.97 6.62 -14.89
CA LEU A 368 8.54 6.59 -15.21
C LEU A 368 8.18 7.59 -16.33
N ALA A 369 8.65 8.83 -16.24
CA ALA A 369 8.43 9.85 -17.26
C ALA A 369 8.97 9.42 -18.63
N ARG A 370 10.15 8.78 -18.65
CA ARG A 370 10.74 8.23 -19.89
C ARG A 370 9.86 7.14 -20.51
N GLN A 371 9.31 6.22 -19.71
CA GLN A 371 8.38 5.20 -20.23
C GLN A 371 7.14 5.82 -20.89
N GLN A 372 6.70 6.97 -20.38
CA GLN A 372 5.55 7.71 -20.91
C GLN A 372 5.92 8.69 -22.03
N GLN A 373 7.20 8.74 -22.43
CA GLN A 373 7.72 9.71 -23.40
C GLN A 373 7.51 11.18 -22.97
N ALA A 374 7.37 11.44 -21.68
CA ALA A 374 7.21 12.76 -21.09
C ALA A 374 8.59 13.42 -20.89
N TRP A 375 9.27 13.76 -22.00
CA TRP A 375 10.67 14.20 -22.01
C TRP A 375 10.96 15.42 -21.13
N GLN A 376 10.05 16.40 -21.08
CA GLN A 376 10.22 17.56 -20.20
C GLN A 376 10.25 17.15 -18.72
N HIS A 377 9.31 16.30 -18.29
CA HIS A 377 9.28 15.77 -16.93
C HIS A 377 10.52 14.91 -16.64
N TRP A 378 10.91 14.05 -17.58
CA TRP A 378 12.14 13.27 -17.47
C TRP A 378 13.35 14.17 -17.20
N GLN A 379 13.51 15.26 -17.97
CA GLN A 379 14.62 16.19 -17.80
C GLN A 379 14.58 16.88 -16.43
N SER A 380 13.41 17.35 -16.00
CA SER A 380 13.25 17.98 -14.68
C SER A 380 13.59 17.03 -13.53
N TYR A 381 13.13 15.77 -13.61
CA TYR A 381 13.46 14.76 -12.60
C TYR A 381 14.95 14.40 -12.59
N MET A 382 15.59 14.29 -13.76
CA MET A 382 17.03 14.04 -13.85
C MET A 382 17.85 15.20 -13.28
N GLN A 383 17.45 16.44 -13.55
CA GLN A 383 18.08 17.63 -12.97
C GLN A 383 17.94 17.63 -11.44
N ALA A 384 16.76 17.31 -10.92
CA ALA A 384 16.54 17.22 -9.48
C ALA A 384 17.37 16.09 -8.83
N ALA A 385 17.47 14.92 -9.49
CA ALA A 385 18.34 13.84 -9.02
C ALA A 385 19.83 14.22 -9.06
N ALA A 386 20.27 14.90 -10.12
CA ALA A 386 21.65 15.38 -10.27
C ALA A 386 22.01 16.47 -9.24
N ALA A 387 21.05 17.29 -8.81
CA ALA A 387 21.25 18.28 -7.76
C ALA A 387 21.60 17.67 -6.40
N PHE A 388 21.22 16.41 -6.15
CA PHE A 388 21.68 15.62 -5.00
C PHE A 388 23.05 14.96 -5.21
N GLY A 389 23.73 15.23 -6.33
CA GLY A 389 25.02 14.66 -6.68
C GLY A 389 24.93 13.25 -7.27
N TYR A 390 23.74 12.76 -7.63
CA TYR A 390 23.57 11.37 -8.07
C TYR A 390 24.28 11.10 -9.41
N PRO A 391 25.34 10.26 -9.45
CA PRO A 391 26.22 10.17 -10.62
C PRO A 391 25.51 9.71 -11.90
N ALA A 392 24.55 8.79 -11.79
CA ALA A 392 23.84 8.29 -12.98
C ALA A 392 22.93 9.35 -13.61
N ALA A 393 22.37 10.27 -12.80
CA ALA A 393 21.60 11.39 -13.32
C ALA A 393 22.50 12.44 -13.97
N ILE A 394 23.64 12.77 -13.35
CA ILE A 394 24.64 13.69 -13.91
C ILE A 394 25.12 13.18 -15.27
N ALA A 395 25.58 11.93 -15.33
CA ALA A 395 26.07 11.33 -16.57
C ALA A 395 25.01 11.28 -17.67
N ALA A 396 23.74 11.04 -17.32
CA ALA A 396 22.67 11.00 -18.31
C ALA A 396 22.35 12.39 -18.90
N LEU A 397 22.51 13.47 -18.13
CA LEU A 397 22.33 14.84 -18.62
C LEU A 397 23.51 15.33 -19.47
N GLU A 398 24.73 14.84 -19.19
CA GLU A 398 25.93 15.19 -19.96
C GLU A 398 25.96 14.56 -21.36
N VAL A 399 25.28 13.44 -21.58
CA VAL A 399 25.24 12.74 -22.88
C VAL A 399 24.23 13.38 -23.85
N GLU A 400 23.29 14.19 -23.35
CA GLU A 400 22.25 14.86 -24.16
C GLU A 400 22.54 16.33 -24.47
N GLY A 401 23.59 16.91 -23.88
CA GLY A 401 24.09 18.26 -24.20
C GLY A 401 25.23 18.21 -25.20
#